data_AF-A0A963V885-F1
#
_entry.id   AF-A0A963V885-F1
#
_cell.length_a   1.000
_cell.length_b   1.000
_cell.length_c   1.000
_cell.angle_alpha   90.00
_cell.angle_beta   90.00
_cell.angle_gamma   90.00
#
_symmetry.space_group_name_H-M   'P 1'
#
loop_
_entity.id
_entity.type
_entity.pdbx_description
1 polymer ?
#
loop_
_entity_poly.entity_id
_entity_poly.type
_entity_poly.pdbx_seq_one_letter_code
_entity_poly.pdbx_strand_id
1 'polypeptide(L)'
;PNTIALPRDNCFHDDSCGGAVPNRYGDGDWSGSVDTDADGTPDTGRSVYLSTNYNSAPSALTSIPPLATTGNPTRYDYYLAEIGIGAANNGAILQNRAETGGPQCAPNAYPDPERRVLIAAGVNCTANPINGSATGVPVQEYVKMFITEPVGDDSASPPTLDMWVEVIGTAGGNGKSGSGVFHEVVQLYR
;
A
#
# COMPACT_ATOMS: atom_id res chain seq x y z
N PRO A 1 0.09 3.12 -21.65
CA PRO A 1 0.08 1.99 -20.68
C PRO A 1 -1.27 1.26 -20.74
N ASN A 2 -1.30 -0.07 -20.65
CA ASN A 2 -2.54 -0.86 -20.55
C ASN A 2 -2.72 -1.45 -19.14
N THR A 3 -2.09 -0.81 -18.16
CA THR A 3 -2.14 -1.08 -16.73
C THR A 3 -2.17 0.26 -15.99
N ILE A 4 -2.64 0.23 -14.74
CA ILE A 4 -2.73 1.36 -13.83
C ILE A 4 -2.26 0.95 -12.43
N ALA A 5 -1.80 1.92 -11.64
CA ALA A 5 -1.34 1.71 -10.26
C ALA A 5 -2.52 1.36 -9.33
N LEU A 6 -2.19 0.81 -8.15
CA LEU A 6 -3.19 0.55 -7.11
C LEU A 6 -3.66 1.91 -6.55
N PRO A 7 -4.96 2.22 -6.60
CA PRO A 7 -5.47 3.58 -6.41
C PRO A 7 -5.46 4.00 -4.94
N ARG A 8 -5.40 5.30 -4.65
CA ARG A 8 -5.51 5.87 -3.28
C ARG A 8 -6.97 5.88 -2.79
N ASP A 9 -7.18 6.27 -1.52
CA ASP A 9 -8.55 6.36 -0.98
C ASP A 9 -9.28 7.50 -1.67
N ASN A 10 -10.57 7.31 -1.94
CA ASN A 10 -11.44 8.28 -2.60
C ASN A 10 -11.39 9.65 -1.88
N CYS A 11 -11.27 9.64 -0.55
CA CYS A 11 -11.25 10.88 0.22
C CYS A 11 -10.02 11.77 -0.04
N PHE A 12 -8.92 11.20 -0.56
CA PHE A 12 -7.72 11.98 -0.89
C PHE A 12 -7.93 12.80 -2.16
N HIS A 13 -8.89 12.38 -2.98
CA HIS A 13 -9.30 13.10 -4.17
C HIS A 13 -10.21 14.29 -3.84
N ASP A 14 -11.24 14.07 -3.02
CA ASP A 14 -12.23 15.11 -2.67
C ASP A 14 -11.75 16.09 -1.57
N ASP A 15 -10.46 16.02 -1.20
CA ASP A 15 -9.87 16.71 -0.04
C ASP A 15 -10.71 16.54 1.25
N SER A 16 -11.33 15.36 1.39
CA SER A 16 -12.26 15.01 2.47
C SER A 16 -11.66 14.03 3.47
N CYS A 17 -10.45 13.55 3.22
CA CYS A 17 -9.69 12.71 4.14
C CYS A 17 -9.43 13.39 5.48
N GLY A 18 -9.21 12.59 6.52
CA GLY A 18 -8.94 13.10 7.86
C GLY A 18 -7.51 13.62 8.04
N GLY A 19 -7.33 14.56 8.97
CA GLY A 19 -6.03 15.06 9.41
C GLY A 19 -5.95 16.57 9.56
N ALA A 20 -4.87 17.07 10.16
CA ALA A 20 -4.53 18.49 10.07
C ALA A 20 -3.91 18.75 8.69
N VAL A 21 -4.34 19.81 8.02
CA VAL A 21 -3.91 20.19 6.66
C VAL A 21 -2.39 20.09 6.49
N PRO A 22 -1.89 19.40 5.44
CA PRO A 22 -2.66 18.70 4.40
C PRO A 22 -3.30 17.41 4.92
N ASN A 23 -4.50 17.05 4.45
CA ASN A 23 -5.18 15.80 4.82
C ASN A 23 -4.27 14.58 4.58
N ARG A 24 -3.91 13.85 5.65
CA ARG A 24 -2.87 12.79 5.59
C ARG A 24 -3.40 11.38 5.83
N TYR A 25 -4.65 11.23 6.24
CA TYR A 25 -5.21 9.94 6.64
C TYR A 25 -6.43 9.59 5.82
N GLY A 26 -6.32 8.46 5.13
CA GLY A 26 -7.39 7.85 4.38
C GLY A 26 -8.50 7.30 5.27
N ASP A 27 -9.67 7.05 4.70
CA ASP A 27 -10.83 6.46 5.35
C ASP A 27 -10.99 4.95 5.04
N GLY A 28 -10.10 4.39 4.20
CA GLY A 28 -10.13 3.00 3.74
C GLY A 28 -11.14 2.74 2.62
N ASP A 29 -11.84 3.77 2.11
CA ASP A 29 -12.71 3.64 0.94
C ASP A 29 -11.95 4.01 -0.33
N TRP A 30 -11.65 3.00 -1.13
CA TRP A 30 -11.01 3.11 -2.44
C TRP A 30 -11.89 2.52 -3.54
N SER A 31 -13.19 2.39 -3.27
CA SER A 31 -14.14 1.75 -4.18
C SER A 31 -14.56 2.62 -5.37
N GLY A 32 -14.15 3.90 -5.37
CA GLY A 32 -14.68 4.94 -6.24
C GLY A 32 -14.34 4.74 -7.72
N SER A 33 -14.93 5.59 -8.55
CA SER A 33 -14.69 5.61 -9.99
C SER A 33 -14.33 7.03 -10.44
N VAL A 34 -13.05 7.21 -10.78
CA VAL A 34 -12.47 8.29 -11.59
C VAL A 34 -12.27 9.66 -10.91
N ASP A 35 -11.01 10.10 -10.78
CA ASP A 35 -10.49 11.42 -11.23
C ASP A 35 -8.94 11.47 -11.16
N THR A 36 -8.31 12.39 -11.89
CA THR A 36 -6.86 12.58 -12.03
C THR A 36 -6.12 12.77 -10.71
N ASP A 37 -5.07 11.99 -10.49
CA ASP A 37 -4.08 12.21 -9.43
C ASP A 37 -3.36 13.56 -9.60
N ALA A 38 -2.50 13.87 -8.63
CA ALA A 38 -1.67 15.08 -8.64
C ALA A 38 -0.67 15.13 -9.82
N ASP A 39 -0.46 14.03 -10.55
CA ASP A 39 0.39 13.97 -11.75
C ASP A 39 -0.39 14.20 -13.06
N GLY A 40 -1.73 14.18 -12.98
CA GLY A 40 -2.65 14.36 -14.10
C GLY A 40 -3.13 13.05 -14.74
N THR A 41 -2.78 11.89 -14.17
CA THR A 41 -3.24 10.57 -14.60
C THR A 41 -4.54 10.22 -13.87
N PRO A 42 -5.64 9.82 -14.54
CA PRO A 42 -6.84 9.37 -13.86
C PRO A 42 -6.51 8.30 -12.81
N ASP A 43 -6.64 8.63 -11.52
CA ASP A 43 -6.62 7.63 -10.47
C ASP A 43 -8.01 7.00 -10.46
N THR A 44 -8.04 5.69 -10.63
CA THR A 44 -9.27 5.00 -10.95
C THR A 44 -9.44 3.89 -9.92
N GLY A 45 -10.34 4.15 -8.96
CA GLY A 45 -10.57 3.30 -7.80
C GLY A 45 -10.84 1.84 -8.14
N ARG A 46 -11.03 0.99 -7.12
CA ARG A 46 -10.94 -0.48 -7.20
C ARG A 46 -11.57 -1.11 -8.43
N SER A 47 -12.78 -0.68 -8.80
CA SER A 47 -13.49 -1.24 -9.94
C SER A 47 -12.74 -1.03 -11.26
N VAL A 48 -12.14 0.15 -11.44
CA VAL A 48 -11.40 0.46 -12.65
C VAL A 48 -10.04 -0.22 -12.63
N TYR A 49 -9.32 -0.19 -11.49
CA TYR A 49 -8.12 -1.01 -11.25
C TYR A 49 -8.30 -2.45 -11.73
N LEU A 50 -9.37 -3.11 -11.27
CA LEU A 50 -9.71 -4.47 -11.65
C LEU A 50 -9.97 -4.60 -13.15
N SER A 51 -10.81 -3.73 -13.73
CA SER A 51 -11.15 -3.81 -15.15
C SER A 51 -9.95 -3.58 -16.06
N THR A 52 -9.10 -2.62 -15.72
CA THR A 52 -7.94 -2.20 -16.52
C THR A 52 -6.79 -3.18 -16.37
N ASN A 53 -6.45 -3.64 -15.18
CA ASN A 53 -5.33 -4.57 -15.02
C ASN A 53 -5.73 -6.01 -15.37
N TYR A 54 -6.99 -6.39 -15.09
CA TYR A 54 -7.45 -7.79 -15.17
C TYR A 54 -8.54 -8.05 -16.23
N ASN A 55 -8.82 -7.13 -17.16
CA ASN A 55 -9.78 -7.32 -18.28
C ASN A 55 -11.18 -7.76 -17.81
N SER A 56 -11.63 -7.30 -16.64
CA SER A 56 -12.90 -7.76 -16.05
C SER A 56 -12.94 -9.27 -15.78
N ALA A 57 -11.78 -9.92 -15.66
CA ALA A 57 -11.60 -11.28 -15.14
C ALA A 57 -11.09 -11.25 -13.68
N PRO A 58 -11.80 -10.58 -12.74
CA PRO A 58 -11.41 -10.57 -11.35
C PRO A 58 -11.52 -11.97 -10.73
N SER A 59 -12.10 -12.97 -11.40
CA SER A 59 -12.27 -14.32 -10.88
C SER A 59 -10.98 -14.98 -10.42
N ALA A 60 -9.83 -14.65 -11.02
CA ALA A 60 -8.53 -15.12 -10.53
C ALA A 60 -8.11 -14.44 -9.21
N LEU A 61 -8.46 -13.16 -9.00
CA LEU A 61 -8.19 -12.42 -7.76
C LEU A 61 -9.22 -12.73 -6.67
N THR A 62 -10.51 -12.70 -7.00
CA THR A 62 -11.63 -12.90 -6.07
C THR A 62 -11.81 -14.36 -5.65
N SER A 63 -11.05 -15.29 -6.22
CA SER A 63 -10.92 -16.66 -5.72
C SER A 63 -9.76 -16.85 -4.75
N ILE A 64 -8.88 -15.84 -4.60
CA ILE A 64 -7.75 -15.90 -3.69
C ILE A 64 -8.15 -15.27 -2.34
N PRO A 65 -8.03 -16.00 -1.23
CA PRO A 65 -8.20 -15.42 0.09
C PRO A 65 -7.16 -14.30 0.35
N PRO A 66 -7.55 -13.19 0.99
CA PRO A 66 -8.85 -12.95 1.64
C PRO A 66 -9.90 -12.25 0.76
N LEU A 67 -9.57 -11.88 -0.48
CA LEU A 67 -10.46 -11.17 -1.41
C LEU A 67 -11.79 -11.90 -1.65
N ALA A 68 -11.78 -13.23 -1.61
CA ALA A 68 -12.97 -14.08 -1.74
C ALA A 68 -13.98 -13.95 -0.57
N THR A 69 -13.54 -13.42 0.57
CA THR A 69 -14.26 -13.47 1.85
C THR A 69 -14.58 -12.10 2.44
N THR A 70 -13.98 -11.03 1.92
CA THR A 70 -14.12 -9.67 2.47
C THR A 70 -15.00 -8.79 1.59
N GLY A 71 -16.03 -8.16 2.16
CA GLY A 71 -16.88 -7.20 1.44
C GLY A 71 -16.18 -5.89 1.05
N ASN A 72 -15.07 -5.57 1.72
CA ASN A 72 -14.19 -4.45 1.37
C ASN A 72 -12.71 -4.83 1.65
N PRO A 73 -12.05 -5.54 0.73
CA PRO A 73 -10.64 -5.88 0.88
C PRO A 73 -9.72 -4.65 0.96
N THR A 74 -8.67 -4.78 1.77
CA THR A 74 -7.56 -3.82 1.87
C THR A 74 -6.67 -3.87 0.62
N ARG A 75 -5.79 -2.88 0.46
CA ARG A 75 -4.77 -2.92 -0.60
C ARG A 75 -3.75 -4.02 -0.35
N TYR A 76 -3.44 -4.28 0.91
CA TYR A 76 -2.60 -5.40 1.30
C TYR A 76 -3.21 -6.76 0.90
N ASP A 77 -4.52 -6.93 1.02
CA ASP A 77 -5.21 -8.15 0.58
C ASP A 77 -5.04 -8.38 -0.94
N TYR A 78 -5.11 -7.30 -1.73
CA TYR A 78 -4.83 -7.35 -3.16
C TYR A 78 -3.39 -7.75 -3.45
N TYR A 79 -2.43 -7.12 -2.76
CA TYR A 79 -1.02 -7.44 -2.90
C TYR A 79 -0.72 -8.92 -2.60
N LEU A 80 -1.33 -9.47 -1.55
CA LEU A 80 -1.18 -10.90 -1.22
C LEU A 80 -1.76 -11.80 -2.34
N ALA A 81 -2.94 -11.45 -2.85
CA ALA A 81 -3.56 -12.20 -3.94
C ALA A 81 -2.71 -12.16 -5.22
N GLU A 82 -2.17 -11.00 -5.56
CA GLU A 82 -1.32 -10.77 -6.73
C GLU A 82 -0.02 -11.57 -6.69
N ILE A 83 0.62 -11.63 -5.53
CA ILE A 83 1.80 -12.50 -5.35
C ILE A 83 1.41 -13.97 -5.53
N GLY A 84 0.24 -14.38 -5.03
CA GLY A 84 -0.28 -15.73 -5.25
C GLY A 84 -0.45 -16.06 -6.74
N ILE A 85 -0.99 -15.13 -7.53
CA ILE A 85 -1.11 -15.25 -8.99
C ILE A 85 0.28 -15.35 -9.63
N GLY A 86 1.21 -14.47 -9.27
CA GLY A 86 2.57 -14.48 -9.79
C GLY A 86 3.27 -15.81 -9.52
N ALA A 87 3.11 -16.39 -8.33
CA ALA A 87 3.66 -17.70 -7.98
C ALA A 87 3.09 -18.83 -8.86
N ALA A 88 1.80 -18.77 -9.20
CA ALA A 88 1.15 -19.75 -10.09
C ALA A 88 1.52 -19.55 -11.58
N ASN A 89 1.96 -18.36 -11.98
CA ASN A 89 2.17 -17.97 -13.37
C ASN A 89 3.63 -17.58 -13.69
N ASN A 90 4.60 -18.29 -13.11
CA ASN A 90 6.03 -18.12 -13.38
C ASN A 90 6.52 -16.66 -13.25
N GLY A 91 6.01 -15.95 -12.24
CA GLY A 91 6.35 -14.57 -11.91
C GLY A 91 5.48 -13.49 -12.57
N ALA A 92 4.60 -13.84 -13.52
CA ALA A 92 3.71 -12.89 -14.17
C ALA A 92 2.38 -12.75 -13.40
N ILE A 93 2.22 -11.62 -12.71
CA ILE A 93 0.99 -11.22 -12.03
C ILE A 93 -0.06 -10.81 -13.08
N LEU A 94 0.33 -9.94 -14.01
CA LEU A 94 -0.55 -9.43 -15.05
C LEU A 94 -0.32 -10.17 -16.36
N GLN A 95 -1.39 -10.77 -16.88
CA GLN A 95 -1.37 -11.57 -18.11
C GLN A 95 -1.79 -10.72 -19.31
N ASN A 96 -1.09 -10.85 -20.44
CA ASN A 96 -1.38 -10.11 -21.68
C ASN A 96 -1.35 -8.58 -21.50
N ARG A 97 -0.50 -8.09 -20.60
CA ARG A 97 -0.26 -6.68 -20.30
C ARG A 97 1.17 -6.28 -20.66
N ALA A 98 1.40 -4.98 -20.85
CA ALA A 98 2.73 -4.44 -21.09
C ALA A 98 3.62 -4.55 -19.84
N GLU A 99 3.02 -4.40 -18.66
CA GLU A 99 3.64 -4.62 -17.36
C GLU A 99 3.17 -5.97 -16.80
N THR A 100 4.06 -6.73 -16.17
CA THR A 100 3.77 -8.09 -15.70
C THR A 100 3.66 -8.20 -14.18
N GLY A 101 3.98 -7.16 -13.42
CA GLY A 101 4.16 -7.21 -11.96
C GLY A 101 5.43 -7.92 -11.50
N GLY A 102 6.22 -8.47 -12.43
CA GLY A 102 7.46 -9.18 -12.12
C GLY A 102 8.63 -8.24 -11.82
N PRO A 103 9.65 -8.72 -11.07
CA PRO A 103 10.84 -7.93 -10.74
C PRO A 103 11.58 -7.51 -12.01
N GLN A 104 12.02 -6.24 -12.08
CA GLN A 104 12.72 -5.71 -13.27
C GLN A 104 14.24 -5.66 -13.07
N CYS A 105 14.74 -5.41 -11.85
CA CYS A 105 16.18 -5.36 -11.59
C CYS A 105 16.72 -6.57 -10.81
N ALA A 106 15.92 -7.62 -10.64
CA ALA A 106 16.34 -8.88 -10.03
C ALA A 106 15.72 -10.07 -10.76
N PRO A 107 16.40 -11.24 -10.82
CA PRO A 107 15.86 -12.42 -11.51
C PRO A 107 14.65 -13.01 -10.79
N ASN A 108 14.49 -12.78 -9.48
CA ASN A 108 13.40 -13.28 -8.67
C ASN A 108 13.01 -12.24 -7.61
N ALA A 109 11.72 -12.19 -7.27
CA ALA A 109 11.26 -11.42 -6.11
C ALA A 109 11.62 -12.18 -4.82
N TYR A 110 11.91 -11.45 -3.74
CA TYR A 110 12.04 -12.06 -2.43
C TYR A 110 10.71 -12.74 -2.05
N PRO A 111 10.72 -14.00 -1.58
CA PRO A 111 9.49 -14.79 -1.44
C PRO A 111 8.56 -14.28 -0.34
N ASP A 112 9.09 -13.58 0.66
CA ASP A 112 8.29 -13.08 1.79
C ASP A 112 7.41 -11.89 1.35
N PRO A 113 6.06 -11.98 1.47
CA PRO A 113 5.18 -10.84 1.21
C PRO A 113 5.38 -9.69 2.22
N GLU A 114 5.93 -9.93 3.41
CA GLU A 114 6.19 -8.85 4.37
C GLU A 114 7.34 -7.91 3.93
N ARG A 115 7.99 -8.17 2.77
CA ARG A 115 9.02 -7.28 2.19
C ARG A 115 8.57 -5.85 1.88
N ARG A 116 7.25 -5.60 1.81
CA ARG A 116 6.65 -4.26 1.64
C ARG A 116 5.97 -3.76 2.92
N VAL A 117 6.18 -4.41 4.06
CA VAL A 117 5.58 -4.03 5.34
C VAL A 117 6.65 -3.37 6.22
N LEU A 118 6.38 -2.13 6.64
CA LEU A 118 7.15 -1.37 7.62
C LEU A 118 6.54 -1.55 9.00
N ILE A 119 7.37 -1.51 10.04
CA ILE A 119 6.91 -1.31 11.41
C ILE A 119 7.20 0.13 11.80
N ALA A 120 6.17 0.87 12.22
CA ALA A 120 6.33 2.22 12.76
C ALA A 120 5.85 2.31 14.21
N ALA A 121 6.51 3.18 14.97
CA ALA A 121 6.09 3.53 16.32
C ALA A 121 5.05 4.66 16.27
N GLY A 122 3.86 4.39 16.77
CA GLY A 122 2.85 5.37 17.09
C GLY A 122 3.18 6.07 18.41
N VAL A 123 3.26 7.40 18.38
CA VAL A 123 3.55 8.24 19.55
C VAL A 123 2.45 9.28 19.73
N ASN A 124 2.06 9.54 20.98
CA ASN A 124 1.20 10.67 21.30
C ASN A 124 2.04 11.95 21.38
N CYS A 125 2.10 12.69 20.26
CA CYS A 125 2.86 13.94 20.14
C CYS A 125 2.33 15.08 21.02
N THR A 126 1.05 15.06 21.41
CA THR A 126 0.46 16.06 22.32
C THR A 126 0.94 15.86 23.75
N ALA A 127 1.03 14.61 24.20
CA ALA A 127 1.55 14.27 25.52
C ALA A 127 3.08 14.26 25.58
N ASN A 128 3.74 14.00 24.45
CA ASN A 128 5.20 13.91 24.33
C ASN A 128 5.65 14.79 23.16
N PRO A 129 5.90 16.10 23.38
CA PRO A 129 6.35 16.99 22.31
C PRO A 129 7.70 16.50 21.77
N ILE A 130 7.71 16.04 20.51
CA ILE A 130 8.89 15.51 19.83
C ILE A 130 9.54 16.64 19.02
N ASN A 131 10.86 16.77 19.13
CA ASN A 131 11.70 17.57 18.25
C ASN A 131 12.75 16.68 17.56
N GLY A 132 13.43 17.21 16.54
CA GLY A 132 14.52 16.48 15.90
C GLY A 132 15.56 16.05 16.94
N SER A 133 16.00 14.77 16.88
CA SER A 133 16.91 14.11 17.84
C SER A 133 16.35 13.79 19.24
N ALA A 134 15.03 13.86 19.46
CA ALA A 134 14.43 13.42 20.72
C ALA A 134 14.80 11.95 21.05
N THR A 135 15.22 11.72 22.29
CA THR A 135 15.53 10.38 22.81
C THR A 135 14.53 9.98 23.90
N GLY A 136 14.36 8.68 24.13
CA GLY A 136 13.46 8.18 25.18
C GLY A 136 11.96 8.47 24.93
N VAL A 137 11.56 8.66 23.67
CA VAL A 137 10.17 8.94 23.30
C VAL A 137 9.28 7.74 23.61
N PRO A 138 8.25 7.87 24.46
CA PRO A 138 7.38 6.75 24.81
C PRO A 138 6.53 6.30 23.62
N VAL A 139 6.72 5.06 23.19
CA VAL A 139 5.88 4.42 22.15
C VAL A 139 4.56 4.00 22.75
N GLN A 140 3.46 4.41 22.13
CA GLN A 140 2.10 3.99 22.49
C GLN A 140 1.81 2.61 21.89
N GLU A 141 2.11 2.45 20.61
CA GLU A 141 1.86 1.23 19.86
C GLU A 141 2.85 1.13 18.71
N TYR A 142 3.21 -0.09 18.31
CA TYR A 142 3.82 -0.34 17.01
C TYR A 142 2.75 -0.80 16.02
N VAL A 143 2.76 -0.22 14.82
CA VAL A 143 1.81 -0.55 13.75
C VAL A 143 2.54 -1.15 12.55
N LYS A 144 1.89 -2.09 11.88
CA LYS A 144 2.31 -2.60 10.57
C LYS A 144 1.74 -1.66 9.50
N MET A 145 2.60 -1.22 8.59
CA MET A 145 2.24 -0.35 7.47
C MET A 145 2.68 -0.98 6.15
N PHE A 146 1.75 -1.24 5.26
CA PHE A 146 2.03 -1.73 3.92
C PHE A 146 2.34 -0.57 2.97
N ILE A 147 3.48 -0.61 2.29
CA ILE A 147 3.86 0.41 1.29
C ILE A 147 3.08 0.16 0.00
N THR A 148 2.22 1.11 -0.37
CA THR A 148 1.48 1.09 -1.64
C THR A 148 2.29 1.76 -2.74
N GLU A 149 2.95 2.88 -2.42
CA GLU A 149 3.75 3.68 -3.36
C GLU A 149 5.08 4.06 -2.70
N PRO A 150 6.21 3.44 -3.12
CA PRO A 150 7.51 3.67 -2.47
C PRO A 150 8.21 4.96 -2.94
N VAL A 151 7.76 5.58 -4.02
CA VAL A 151 8.34 6.79 -4.62
C VAL A 151 7.24 7.68 -5.15
N GLY A 152 7.42 9.00 -5.03
CA GLY A 152 6.57 9.97 -5.68
C GLY A 152 6.64 9.86 -7.20
N ASP A 153 5.50 10.08 -7.83
CA ASP A 153 5.27 10.04 -9.28
C ASP A 153 5.12 11.43 -9.91
N ASP A 154 5.37 12.49 -9.12
CA ASP A 154 5.23 13.85 -9.62
C ASP A 154 6.23 14.20 -10.75
N SER A 155 5.89 15.26 -11.48
CA SER A 155 6.70 15.74 -12.62
C SER A 155 8.02 16.44 -12.23
N ALA A 156 8.36 16.52 -10.94
CA ALA A 156 9.59 17.17 -10.48
C ALA A 156 10.83 16.27 -10.70
N SER A 157 12.01 16.90 -10.70
CA SER A 157 13.29 16.20 -10.88
C SER A 157 14.33 16.70 -9.85
N PRO A 158 14.62 15.93 -8.78
CA PRO A 158 13.98 14.65 -8.44
C PRO A 158 12.51 14.84 -8.04
N PRO A 159 11.68 13.79 -8.15
CA PRO A 159 10.32 13.84 -7.63
C PRO A 159 10.29 14.21 -6.15
N THR A 160 9.19 14.81 -5.69
CA THR A 160 8.99 15.02 -4.25
C THR A 160 9.03 13.68 -3.54
N LEU A 161 9.76 13.61 -2.43
CA LEU A 161 9.85 12.39 -1.63
C LEU A 161 8.55 12.19 -0.86
N ASP A 162 7.58 11.56 -1.52
CA ASP A 162 6.33 11.12 -0.92
C ASP A 162 6.26 9.59 -0.93
N MET A 163 5.78 9.03 0.17
CA MET A 163 5.55 7.60 0.34
C MET A 163 4.13 7.39 0.84
N TRP A 164 3.39 6.51 0.16
CA TRP A 164 2.05 6.14 0.58
C TRP A 164 2.05 4.78 1.25
N VAL A 165 1.34 4.72 2.39
CA VAL A 165 1.26 3.53 3.22
C VAL A 165 -0.16 3.29 3.72
N GLU A 166 -0.55 2.03 3.78
CA GLU A 166 -1.79 1.55 4.41
C GLU A 166 -1.46 0.95 5.78
N VAL A 167 -2.18 1.36 6.83
CA VAL A 167 -2.04 0.72 8.15
C VAL A 167 -2.80 -0.61 8.14
N ILE A 168 -2.09 -1.73 8.23
CA ILE A 168 -2.67 -3.08 8.09
C ILE A 168 -2.90 -3.80 9.42
N GLY A 169 -2.48 -3.19 10.53
CA GLY A 169 -2.75 -3.71 11.87
C GLY A 169 -1.70 -3.34 12.90
N THR A 170 -1.83 -3.95 14.08
CA THR A 170 -0.89 -3.78 15.19
C THR A 170 0.29 -4.75 15.08
N ALA A 171 1.48 -4.27 15.44
CA ALA A 171 2.68 -5.08 15.63
C ALA A 171 2.95 -5.38 17.12
N GLY A 172 2.16 -4.80 18.04
CA GLY A 172 2.29 -4.94 19.50
C GLY A 172 2.61 -3.61 20.19
N GLY A 173 2.72 -3.64 21.53
CA GLY A 173 2.99 -2.45 22.36
C GLY A 173 2.23 -2.49 23.69
N ASN A 174 2.39 -1.44 24.51
CA ASN A 174 1.68 -1.31 25.78
C ASN A 174 0.16 -1.12 25.54
N GLY A 175 -0.55 -2.23 25.38
CA GLY A 175 -2.01 -2.24 25.20
C GLY A 175 -2.56 -3.19 24.13
N LYS A 176 -1.72 -3.89 23.35
CA LYS A 176 -2.17 -4.81 22.28
C LYS A 176 -1.33 -6.08 22.18
N SER A 177 -1.96 -7.19 21.79
CA SER A 177 -1.26 -8.45 21.47
C SER A 177 -0.54 -8.34 20.13
N GLY A 178 0.78 -8.47 20.13
CA GLY A 178 1.64 -8.56 18.96
C GLY A 178 2.93 -9.34 19.28
N SER A 179 3.61 -9.86 18.26
CA SER A 179 4.77 -10.77 18.43
C SER A 179 5.99 -10.12 19.08
N GLY A 180 6.12 -8.78 19.02
CA GLY A 180 7.27 -8.06 19.58
C GLY A 180 8.62 -8.34 18.89
N VAL A 181 8.63 -9.18 17.85
CA VAL A 181 9.78 -9.42 16.98
C VAL A 181 9.69 -8.46 15.80
N PHE A 182 10.66 -7.56 15.70
CA PHE A 182 10.75 -6.57 14.64
C PHE A 182 11.84 -6.98 13.65
N HIS A 183 11.48 -7.16 12.38
CA HIS A 183 12.44 -7.36 11.31
C HIS A 183 12.81 -5.99 10.73
N GLU A 184 14.08 -5.63 10.83
CA GLU A 184 14.61 -4.32 10.42
C GLU A 184 15.19 -4.35 8.99
N VAL A 185 14.62 -5.18 8.09
CA VAL A 185 15.11 -5.30 6.71
C VAL A 185 13.98 -5.03 5.74
N VAL A 186 13.76 -3.74 5.47
CA VAL A 186 12.94 -3.29 4.35
C VAL A 186 13.85 -3.27 3.14
N GLN A 187 13.79 -4.31 2.31
CA GLN A 187 14.54 -4.34 1.07
C GLN A 187 13.63 -4.01 -0.10
N LEU A 188 13.63 -2.73 -0.51
CA LEU A 188 12.97 -2.26 -1.72
C LEU A 188 13.81 -2.70 -2.93
N TYR A 189 13.36 -3.74 -3.62
CA TYR A 189 13.84 -4.06 -4.96
C TYR A 189 13.01 -3.30 -5.99
N ARG A 190 13.67 -2.63 -6.92
CA ARG A 190 13.07 -2.11 -8.16
C ARG A 190 13.16 -3.18 -9.26
#